data_AF-A0A645ENW4-F1
#
_entry.id   AF-A0A645ENW4-F1
#
_cell.length_a   1.000
_cell.length_b   1.000
_cell.length_c   1.000
_cell.angle_alpha   90.00
_cell.angle_beta   90.00
_cell.angle_gamma   90.00
#
_symmetry.space_group_name_H-M   'P 1'
#
loop_
_entity.id
_entity.type
_entity.pdbx_description
1 polymer ?
#
loop_
_entity_poly.entity_id
_entity_poly.type
_entity_poly.pdbx_seq_one_letter_code
_entity_poly.pdbx_strand_id
1 'polypeptide(L)'
;MQRPNGVTDYAEVLSQPDVHWRVAPEAAVCFDAETPHNWDELGAVSPSCERLLLSPGPDPWTMVCHALVAPILGGGSTVIAVGGTPDQRDSLARQERAALA
;
A
#
# COMPACT_ATOMS: atom_id res chain seq x y z
N MET A 1 -8.33 36.86 -1.26
CA MET A 1 -9.59 36.22 -0.85
C MET A 1 -9.29 35.44 0.42
N GLN A 2 -9.91 35.78 1.56
CA GLN A 2 -9.60 35.13 2.83
C GLN A 2 -10.36 33.80 2.92
N ARG A 3 -9.64 32.69 3.07
CA ARG A 3 -10.23 31.34 3.11
C ARG A 3 -10.79 31.08 4.52
N PRO A 4 -11.86 30.26 4.65
CA PRO A 4 -12.39 29.86 5.95
C PRO A 4 -11.31 29.16 6.79
N ASN A 5 -11.38 29.31 8.11
CA ASN A 5 -10.45 28.63 9.02
C ASN A 5 -10.53 27.11 8.82
N GLY A 6 -9.36 26.47 8.67
CA GLY A 6 -9.24 25.02 8.44
C GLY A 6 -9.40 24.58 6.98
N VAL A 7 -9.59 25.52 6.03
CA VAL A 7 -9.68 25.21 4.60
C VAL A 7 -8.40 25.61 3.88
N THR A 8 -7.72 24.62 3.32
CA THR A 8 -6.53 24.78 2.48
C THR A 8 -6.88 24.60 1.01
N ASP A 9 -6.28 25.44 0.17
CA ASP A 9 -6.41 25.35 -1.29
C ASP A 9 -5.41 24.34 -1.83
N TYR A 10 -5.89 23.37 -2.60
CA TYR A 10 -5.03 22.35 -3.18
C TYR A 10 -4.08 22.89 -4.25
N ALA A 11 -4.43 24.01 -4.91
CA ALA A 11 -3.48 24.69 -5.78
C ALA A 11 -2.27 25.24 -4.99
N GLU A 12 -2.47 25.63 -3.72
CA GLU A 12 -1.40 26.07 -2.83
C GLU A 12 -0.55 24.89 -2.34
N VAL A 13 -1.18 23.79 -1.91
CA VAL A 13 -0.48 22.54 -1.52
C VAL A 13 0.41 22.04 -2.64
N LEU A 14 -0.11 22.01 -3.87
CA LEU A 14 0.62 21.54 -5.05
C LEU A 14 1.64 22.56 -5.59
N SER A 15 1.58 23.82 -5.11
CA SER A 15 2.55 24.87 -5.49
C SER A 15 3.80 24.90 -4.60
N GLN A 16 3.86 24.11 -3.52
CA GLN A 16 5.04 24.05 -2.63
C GLN A 16 6.09 23.08 -3.23
N PRO A 17 7.16 23.58 -3.88
CA PRO A 17 7.93 22.78 -4.84
C PRO A 17 8.92 21.76 -4.24
N ASP A 18 9.23 21.81 -2.93
CA ASP A 18 10.47 21.21 -2.40
C ASP A 18 10.42 20.48 -1.03
N VAL A 19 9.28 20.37 -0.32
CA VAL A 19 9.29 19.76 1.05
C VAL A 19 8.62 18.38 1.13
N HIS A 20 7.81 17.99 0.15
CA HIS A 20 6.98 16.78 0.26
C HIS A 20 7.63 15.53 -0.37
N TRP A 21 8.85 15.15 0.06
CA TRP A 21 9.43 13.82 -0.23
C TRP A 21 10.18 13.69 -1.57
N ARG A 22 11.26 14.46 -1.75
CA ARG A 22 12.30 14.11 -2.75
C ARG A 22 13.21 13.03 -2.17
N VAL A 23 12.77 11.79 -2.25
CA VAL A 23 13.65 10.63 -2.02
C VAL A 23 14.53 10.49 -3.25
N ALA A 24 15.84 10.40 -3.02
CA ALA A 24 16.77 10.12 -4.11
C ALA A 24 16.35 8.82 -4.81
N PRO A 25 16.41 8.71 -6.14
CA PRO A 25 16.08 7.46 -6.85
C PRO A 25 16.89 6.26 -6.35
N GLU A 26 17.99 6.48 -5.66
CA GLU A 26 18.86 5.44 -5.10
C GLU A 26 18.51 5.10 -3.63
N ALA A 27 17.65 5.88 -3.00
CA ALA A 27 17.23 5.64 -1.62
C ALA A 27 16.21 4.51 -1.55
N ALA A 28 16.27 3.77 -0.43
CA ALA A 28 15.43 2.61 -0.20
C ALA A 28 13.93 2.98 -0.22
N VAL A 29 13.13 2.08 -0.80
CA VAL A 29 11.71 2.28 -1.08
C VAL A 29 10.84 2.12 0.16
N CYS A 30 11.26 1.29 1.12
CA CYS A 30 10.45 0.97 2.29
C CYS A 30 11.27 0.67 3.54
N PHE A 31 10.94 1.42 4.60
CA PHE A 31 11.38 1.25 5.98
C PHE A 31 12.90 1.34 6.21
N ASP A 32 13.31 1.82 7.38
CA ASP A 32 14.63 1.46 7.94
C ASP A 32 14.56 -0.01 8.41
N ALA A 33 14.23 -0.92 7.49
CA ALA A 33 14.28 -2.35 7.74
C ALA A 33 15.73 -2.83 7.64
N GLU A 34 16.06 -3.94 8.30
CA GLU A 34 17.40 -4.53 8.23
C GLU A 34 17.84 -4.87 6.79
N THR A 35 16.87 -5.10 5.89
CA THR A 35 17.11 -5.32 4.46
C THR A 35 16.54 -4.14 3.66
N PRO A 36 17.39 -3.35 2.98
CA PRO A 36 16.93 -2.27 2.12
C PRO A 36 16.34 -2.83 0.82
N HIS A 37 15.22 -2.25 0.38
CA HIS A 37 14.58 -2.54 -0.91
C HIS A 37 14.70 -1.35 -1.86
N ASN A 38 14.83 -1.60 -3.16
CA ASN A 38 15.04 -0.55 -4.18
C ASN A 38 13.87 -0.41 -5.15
N TRP A 39 13.94 0.62 -6.01
CA TRP A 39 12.86 0.94 -6.96
C TRP A 39 12.71 -0.09 -8.09
N ASP A 40 13.78 -0.79 -8.47
CA ASP A 40 13.71 -1.86 -9.47
C ASP A 40 12.93 -3.07 -8.93
N GLU A 41 13.14 -3.40 -7.64
CA GLU A 41 12.37 -4.45 -6.96
C GLU A 41 10.88 -4.10 -6.88
N LEU A 42 10.55 -2.83 -6.63
CA LEU A 42 9.16 -2.35 -6.66
C LEU A 42 8.58 -2.44 -8.08
N GLY A 43 9.36 -2.08 -9.10
CA GLY A 43 8.98 -2.15 -10.51
C GLY A 43 8.81 -3.57 -11.04
N ALA A 44 9.40 -4.57 -10.37
CA ALA A 44 9.27 -5.97 -10.69
C ALA A 44 8.00 -6.63 -10.10
N VAL A 45 7.24 -5.92 -9.26
CA VAL A 45 6.01 -6.45 -8.66
C VAL A 45 4.97 -6.72 -9.74
N SER A 46 4.46 -7.96 -9.77
CA SER A 46 3.41 -8.34 -10.72
C SER A 46 2.09 -7.64 -10.38
N PRO A 47 1.39 -7.05 -11.36
CA PRO A 47 0.07 -6.47 -11.14
C PRO A 47 -0.95 -7.54 -10.74
N SER A 48 -1.90 -7.20 -9.89
CA SER A 48 -3.05 -8.04 -9.55
C SER A 48 -4.35 -7.27 -9.68
N CYS A 49 -5.33 -7.87 -10.37
CA CYS A 49 -6.70 -7.38 -10.45
C CYS A 49 -7.62 -8.04 -9.41
N GLU A 50 -7.09 -8.91 -8.57
CA GLU A 50 -7.86 -9.63 -7.56
C GLU A 50 -8.14 -8.77 -6.33
N ARG A 51 -9.17 -9.15 -5.57
CA ARG A 51 -9.35 -8.68 -4.19
C ARG A 51 -8.68 -9.71 -3.28
N LEU A 52 -7.55 -9.39 -2.66
CA LEU A 52 -6.81 -10.33 -1.82
C LEU A 52 -7.13 -10.14 -0.35
N LEU A 53 -7.38 -11.23 0.38
CA LEU A 53 -7.43 -11.25 1.84
C LEU A 53 -6.07 -11.67 2.38
N LEU A 54 -5.41 -10.74 3.07
CA LEU A 54 -4.06 -10.90 3.58
C LEU A 54 -4.06 -10.98 5.10
N SER A 55 -3.18 -11.85 5.63
CA SER A 55 -2.84 -11.90 7.04
C SER A 55 -1.48 -11.23 7.25
N PRO A 56 -1.33 -10.32 8.24
CA PRO A 56 -0.03 -9.74 8.54
C PRO A 56 1.01 -10.84 8.83
N GLY A 57 2.10 -10.83 8.07
CA GLY A 57 3.23 -11.74 8.23
C GLY A 57 4.47 -11.04 8.78
N PRO A 58 5.55 -11.80 9.05
CA PRO A 58 6.81 -11.24 9.54
C PRO A 58 7.61 -10.47 8.49
N ASP A 59 7.19 -10.51 7.22
CA ASP A 59 7.85 -9.85 6.10
C ASP A 59 7.06 -8.60 5.66
N PRO A 60 7.48 -7.39 6.08
CA PRO A 60 6.80 -6.14 5.74
C PRO A 60 6.88 -5.82 4.24
N TRP A 61 7.93 -6.26 3.54
CA TRP A 61 8.10 -5.95 2.12
C TRP A 61 7.09 -6.72 1.27
N THR A 62 6.98 -8.03 1.48
CA THR A 62 5.93 -8.83 0.82
C THR A 62 4.54 -8.27 1.13
N MET A 63 4.32 -7.81 2.36
CA MET A 63 3.07 -7.18 2.78
C MET A 63 2.76 -5.90 1.99
N VAL A 64 3.75 -5.00 1.80
CA VAL A 64 3.60 -3.80 0.96
C VAL A 64 3.34 -4.16 -0.50
N CYS A 65 4.09 -5.11 -1.05
CA CYS A 65 3.94 -5.56 -2.43
C CYS A 65 2.53 -6.09 -2.71
N HIS A 66 1.98 -6.95 -1.84
CA HIS A 66 0.67 -7.56 -2.04
C HIS A 66 -0.50 -6.64 -1.62
N ALA A 67 -0.34 -5.79 -0.61
CA ALA A 67 -1.43 -4.96 -0.11
C ALA A 67 -1.62 -3.64 -0.85
N LEU A 68 -0.56 -3.14 -1.50
CA LEU A 68 -0.56 -1.81 -2.10
C LEU A 68 -0.09 -1.86 -3.54
N VAL A 69 1.10 -2.38 -3.81
CA VAL A 69 1.75 -2.21 -5.12
C VAL A 69 1.04 -3.01 -6.20
N ALA A 70 0.91 -4.32 -6.03
CA ALA A 70 0.23 -5.20 -6.97
C ALA A 70 -1.22 -4.75 -7.30
N PRO A 71 -2.09 -4.41 -6.31
CA PRO A 71 -3.45 -3.96 -6.61
C PRO A 71 -3.49 -2.57 -7.28
N ILE A 72 -2.61 -1.64 -6.92
CA ILE A 72 -2.53 -0.33 -7.62
C ILE A 72 -2.18 -0.53 -9.10
N LEU A 73 -1.23 -1.42 -9.40
CA LEU A 73 -0.79 -1.69 -10.77
C LEU A 73 -1.83 -2.49 -11.58
N GLY A 74 -2.58 -3.40 -10.95
CA GLY A 74 -3.51 -4.29 -11.62
C GLY A 74 -4.99 -3.91 -11.52
N GLY A 75 -5.33 -2.86 -10.78
CA GLY A 75 -6.73 -2.47 -10.51
C GLY A 75 -7.44 -3.36 -9.49
N GLY A 76 -6.69 -4.09 -8.68
CA GLY A 76 -7.19 -4.96 -7.62
C GLY A 76 -7.50 -4.21 -6.33
N SER A 77 -7.68 -4.95 -5.25
CA SER A 77 -7.86 -4.39 -3.90
C SER A 77 -7.43 -5.38 -2.83
N THR A 78 -7.35 -4.92 -1.58
CA THR A 78 -6.89 -5.76 -0.47
C THR A 78 -7.79 -5.61 0.74
N VAL A 79 -8.02 -6.72 1.43
CA VAL A 79 -8.60 -6.81 2.77
C VAL A 79 -7.52 -7.33 3.71
N ILE A 80 -7.26 -6.64 4.82
CA ILE A 80 -6.30 -7.10 5.82
C ILE A 80 -7.06 -7.62 7.03
N ALA A 81 -6.83 -8.89 7.38
CA ALA A 81 -7.43 -9.54 8.54
C ALA A 81 -6.39 -9.74 9.64
N VAL A 82 -6.58 -9.10 10.79
CA VAL A 82 -5.71 -9.26 11.96
C VAL A 82 -6.33 -10.30 12.91
N GLY A 83 -5.60 -11.39 13.17
CA GLY A 83 -6.09 -12.49 14.00
C GLY A 83 -7.09 -13.40 13.28
N GLY A 84 -8.07 -13.93 14.03
CA GLY A 84 -9.09 -14.85 13.52
C GLY A 84 -8.60 -16.29 13.31
N THR A 85 -9.48 -17.26 13.54
CA THR A 85 -9.25 -18.67 13.19
C THR A 85 -9.31 -18.87 11.67
N PRO A 86 -8.77 -20.00 11.13
CA PRO A 86 -8.89 -20.32 9.70
C PRO A 86 -10.35 -20.23 9.20
N ASP A 87 -11.30 -20.83 9.91
CA ASP A 87 -12.72 -20.79 9.53
C ASP A 87 -13.31 -19.36 9.48
N GLN A 88 -12.86 -18.50 10.40
CA GLN A 88 -13.26 -17.08 10.41
C GLN A 88 -12.68 -16.34 9.21
N ARG A 89 -11.44 -16.64 8.81
CA ARG A 89 -10.80 -16.04 7.63
C ARG A 89 -11.45 -16.52 6.34
N ASP A 90 -11.78 -17.79 6.24
CA ASP A 90 -12.51 -18.34 5.09
C ASP A 90 -13.89 -17.70 4.96
N SER A 91 -14.58 -17.49 6.10
CA SER A 91 -15.86 -16.77 6.12
C SER A 91 -15.69 -15.32 5.68
N LEU A 92 -14.66 -14.63 6.16
CA LEU A 92 -14.38 -13.24 5.80
C LEU A 92 -14.04 -13.11 4.31
N ALA A 93 -13.23 -14.01 3.77
CA ALA A 93 -12.89 -14.04 2.34
C ALA A 93 -14.16 -14.17 1.47
N ARG A 94 -15.09 -15.05 1.85
CA ARG A 94 -16.38 -15.17 1.15
C ARG A 94 -17.24 -13.90 1.25
N GLN A 95 -17.31 -13.27 2.42
CA GLN A 95 -18.10 -12.05 2.63
C GLN A 95 -17.57 -10.88 1.81
N GLU A 96 -16.25 -10.73 1.79
CA GLU A 96 -15.56 -9.67 1.06
C GLU A 96 -15.41 -9.96 -0.44
N ARG A 97 -15.74 -11.18 -0.89
CA ARG A 97 -15.45 -11.68 -2.25
C ARG A 97 -13.97 -11.55 -2.58
N ALA A 98 -13.14 -11.91 -1.60
CA ALA A 98 -11.69 -11.88 -1.69
C ALA A 98 -11.12 -13.30 -1.87
N ALA A 99 -10.03 -13.41 -2.63
CA ALA A 99 -9.20 -14.62 -2.67
C ALA A 99 -8.24 -14.62 -1.48
N LEU A 100 -7.99 -15.79 -0.90
CA LEU A 100 -6.97 -15.97 0.13
C LEU A 100 -5.59 -15.97 -0.54
N ALA A 101 -4.67 -15.16 -0.01
CA ALA A 101 -3.27 -15.18 -0.43
C ALA A 101 -2.38 -15.83 0.64
#